data_AF-A0A922SHJ4-F1
#
_entry.id   AF-A0A922SHJ4-F1
#
_cell.length_a   1.000
_cell.length_b   1.000
_cell.length_c   1.000
_cell.angle_alpha   90.00
_cell.angle_beta   90.00
_cell.angle_gamma   90.00
#
_symmetry.space_group_name_H-M   'P 1'
#
loop_
_entity.id
_entity.type
_entity.pdbx_description
1 polymer ?
#
loop_
_entity_poly.entity_id
_entity_poly.type
_entity_poly.pdbx_seq_one_letter_code
_entity_poly.pdbx_strand_id
1 'polypeptide(L)'
;MSISELQSIYNKLKDIKDYLVKVGPARRQKSDTVQNKIIEAQVVYSRLEFTSSDIRKKIENSEISADSLLTVNKLINDIHTLYNKILNLVICKDDSDSKESNKLSKMASDNFDLKSAIALLPVMTGQEHVTLQIIDSIQLYSSMLNENGKKQLIEFVLKTRLTSSAKLRLKSSYSSVDVLIADMRKYLVPKKSSVAIQSQMFNTKQGHRSIEKYGAELERLFVDLTIAQADGNDEMYQVLLPLNEKIAIKRFADGLSILDLVR
;
A
#
# COMPACT_ATOMS: atom_id res chain seq x y z
N MET A 1 42.51 12.28 -23.68
CA MET A 1 41.43 12.33 -22.67
C MET A 1 41.28 10.94 -22.09
N SER A 2 42.00 10.59 -21.03
CA SER A 2 41.97 9.19 -20.55
C SER A 2 42.35 8.97 -19.08
N ILE A 3 43.27 9.72 -18.47
CA ILE A 3 43.63 9.53 -17.04
C ILE A 3 43.74 10.84 -16.26
N SER A 4 44.28 11.90 -16.88
CA SER A 4 44.41 13.21 -16.24
C SER A 4 43.06 13.85 -15.86
N GLU A 5 42.01 13.58 -16.63
CA GLU A 5 40.65 14.05 -16.34
C GLU A 5 40.02 13.30 -15.18
N LEU A 6 40.25 11.99 -15.05
CA LEU A 6 39.83 11.21 -13.88
C LEU A 6 40.55 11.68 -12.62
N GLN A 7 41.85 11.98 -12.71
CA GLN A 7 42.59 12.58 -11.60
C GLN A 7 42.07 13.99 -11.26
N SER A 8 41.68 14.78 -12.25
CA SER A 8 41.07 16.09 -12.03
C SER A 8 39.71 15.97 -11.32
N ILE A 9 38.87 15.02 -11.72
CA ILE A 9 37.58 14.72 -11.08
C ILE A 9 37.79 14.27 -9.64
N TYR A 10 38.75 13.36 -9.41
CA TYR A 10 39.09 12.88 -8.08
C TYR A 10 39.55 14.02 -7.16
N ASN A 11 40.46 14.88 -7.64
CA ASN A 11 40.96 16.02 -6.87
C ASN A 11 39.85 17.02 -6.54
N LYS A 12 38.96 17.33 -7.50
CA LYS A 12 37.82 18.23 -7.25
C LYS A 12 36.85 17.67 -6.21
N LEU A 13 36.53 16.38 -6.27
CA LEU A 13 35.69 15.76 -5.26
C LEU A 13 36.39 15.69 -3.90
N LYS A 14 37.70 15.47 -3.86
CA LYS A 14 38.50 15.53 -2.64
C LYS A 14 38.47 16.92 -2.00
N ASP A 15 38.61 17.98 -2.79
CA ASP A 15 38.54 19.37 -2.32
C ASP A 15 37.15 19.70 -1.75
N ILE A 16 36.08 19.23 -2.41
CA ILE A 16 34.70 19.38 -1.92
C ILE A 16 34.52 18.62 -0.60
N LYS A 17 35.02 17.39 -0.50
CA LYS A 17 34.96 16.61 0.74
C LYS A 17 35.71 17.32 1.88
N ASP A 18 36.92 17.81 1.62
CA ASP A 18 37.74 18.47 2.64
C ASP A 18 37.13 19.82 3.06
N TYR A 19 36.47 20.54 2.14
CA TYR A 19 35.66 21.72 2.45
C TYR A 19 34.48 21.38 3.36
N LEU A 20 33.69 20.35 3.01
CA LEU A 20 32.55 19.90 3.81
C LEU A 20 32.98 19.45 5.21
N VAL A 21 34.11 18.76 5.32
CA VAL A 21 34.70 18.39 6.61
C VAL A 21 34.99 19.63 7.47
N LYS A 22 35.67 20.64 6.90
CA LYS A 22 36.06 21.89 7.58
C LYS A 22 34.89 22.76 8.04
N VAL A 23 33.77 22.74 7.32
CA VAL A 23 32.57 23.54 7.66
C VAL A 23 31.90 23.07 8.97
N GLY A 24 32.14 21.81 9.38
CA GLY A 24 31.61 21.22 10.62
C GLY A 24 30.12 20.84 10.55
N PRO A 25 29.65 19.84 11.33
CA PRO A 25 28.32 19.24 11.19
C PRO A 25 27.17 20.24 11.38
N ALA A 26 27.31 21.23 12.28
CA ALA A 26 26.27 22.22 12.58
C ALA A 26 25.98 23.19 11.42
N ARG A 27 26.97 23.54 10.59
CA ARG A 27 26.80 24.44 9.42
C ARG A 27 26.45 23.68 8.14
N ARG A 28 26.69 22.37 8.09
CA ARG A 28 26.36 21.52 6.92
C ARG A 28 24.86 21.43 6.65
N GLN A 29 24.02 21.65 7.65
CA GLN A 29 22.56 21.50 7.52
C GLN A 29 21.81 22.81 7.17
N LYS A 30 22.45 23.99 7.27
CA LYS A 30 21.75 25.30 7.21
C LYS A 30 22.30 26.31 6.20
N SER A 31 23.41 26.04 5.51
CA SER A 31 24.00 27.01 4.59
C SER A 31 23.75 26.64 3.13
N ASP A 32 23.18 27.56 2.35
CA ASP A 32 23.02 27.46 0.90
C ASP A 32 24.36 27.19 0.19
N THR A 33 25.47 27.63 0.78
CA THR A 33 26.83 27.37 0.27
C THR A 33 27.20 25.88 0.30
N VAL A 34 26.67 25.12 1.27
CA VAL A 34 26.91 23.67 1.39
C VAL A 34 26.05 22.91 0.38
N GLN A 35 24.79 23.30 0.18
CA GLN A 35 23.91 22.72 -0.84
C GLN A 35 24.47 22.96 -2.25
N ASN A 36 24.97 24.17 -2.53
CA ASN A 36 25.62 24.49 -3.80
C ASN A 36 26.87 23.64 -4.04
N LYS A 37 27.65 23.34 -2.99
CA LYS A 37 28.82 22.45 -3.08
C LYS A 37 28.45 20.98 -3.26
N ILE A 38 27.29 20.55 -2.79
CA ILE A 38 26.75 19.20 -3.06
C ILE A 38 26.28 19.08 -4.51
N ILE A 39 25.59 20.10 -5.03
CA ILE A 39 25.21 20.17 -6.45
C ILE A 39 26.47 20.18 -7.33
N GLU A 40 27.50 20.93 -6.94
CA GLU A 40 28.79 20.92 -7.62
C GLU A 40 29.44 19.52 -7.59
N ALA A 41 29.36 18.79 -6.48
CA ALA A 41 29.83 17.40 -6.41
C ALA A 41 29.04 16.46 -7.32
N GLN A 42 27.71 16.62 -7.42
CA GLN A 42 26.85 15.85 -8.33
C GLN A 42 27.22 16.11 -9.78
N VAL A 43 27.39 17.37 -10.18
CA VAL A 43 27.78 17.76 -11.55
C VAL A 43 29.16 17.19 -11.90
N VAL A 44 30.12 17.24 -10.97
CA VAL A 44 31.46 16.66 -11.15
C VAL A 44 31.39 15.14 -11.28
N TYR A 45 30.49 14.49 -10.55
CA TYR A 45 30.27 13.05 -10.63
C TYR A 45 29.56 12.62 -11.92
N SER A 46 28.57 13.38 -12.43
CA SER A 46 27.97 13.10 -13.75
C SER A 46 28.99 13.20 -14.89
N ARG A 47 30.03 14.04 -14.73
CA ARG A 47 31.16 14.10 -15.68
C ARG A 47 32.03 12.84 -15.65
N LEU A 48 32.02 12.07 -14.57
CA LEU A 48 32.64 10.74 -14.50
C LEU A 48 31.90 9.73 -15.39
N GLU A 49 30.58 9.77 -15.48
CA GLU A 49 29.83 8.85 -16.34
C GLU A 49 30.15 9.08 -17.82
N PHE A 50 30.29 10.34 -18.23
CA PHE A 50 30.68 10.70 -19.60
C PHE A 50 32.12 10.26 -19.92
N THR A 51 33.07 10.54 -19.03
CA THR A 51 34.48 10.15 -19.22
C THR A 51 34.68 8.63 -19.11
N SER A 52 33.87 7.93 -18.30
CA SER A 52 33.87 6.46 -18.23
C SER A 52 33.35 5.82 -19.51
N SER A 53 32.34 6.42 -20.15
CA SER A 53 31.85 5.99 -21.47
C SER A 53 32.93 6.16 -22.55
N ASP A 54 33.66 7.27 -22.56
CA ASP A 54 34.75 7.50 -23.52
C ASP A 54 35.95 6.57 -23.29
N ILE A 55 36.25 6.23 -22.04
CA ILE A 55 37.31 5.26 -21.73
C ILE A 55 36.88 3.84 -22.12
N ARG A 56 35.60 3.45 -21.92
CA ARG A 56 35.06 2.18 -22.40
C ARG A 56 35.19 2.03 -23.92
N LYS A 57 34.89 3.08 -24.69
CA LYS A 57 35.09 3.09 -26.16
C LYS A 57 36.56 2.92 -26.56
N LYS A 58 37.49 3.47 -25.78
CA LYS A 58 38.94 3.31 -26.04
C LYS A 58 39.49 1.94 -25.63
N ILE A 59 38.85 1.29 -24.66
CA ILE A 59 39.13 -0.10 -24.29
C ILE A 59 38.67 -1.04 -25.42
N GLU A 60 37.49 -0.81 -25.99
CA GLU A 60 36.98 -1.57 -27.14
C GLU A 60 37.86 -1.42 -28.39
N ASN A 61 38.44 -0.24 -28.60
CA ASN A 61 39.36 0.03 -29.71
C ASN A 61 40.81 -0.47 -29.46
N SER A 62 41.08 -1.17 -28.36
CA SER A 62 42.40 -1.73 -28.00
C SER A 62 43.54 -0.70 -27.88
N GLU A 63 43.22 0.56 -27.60
CA GLU A 63 44.20 1.67 -27.49
C GLU A 63 44.85 1.80 -26.10
N ILE A 64 44.54 0.91 -25.16
CA ILE A 64 44.94 1.04 -23.74
C ILE A 64 45.66 -0.23 -23.26
N SER A 65 46.88 -0.06 -22.75
CA SER A 65 47.66 -1.13 -22.12
C SER A 65 46.96 -1.70 -20.87
N ALA A 66 47.10 -3.00 -20.62
CA ALA A 66 46.49 -3.71 -19.48
C ALA A 66 46.78 -3.07 -18.11
N ASP A 67 47.98 -2.49 -17.92
CA ASP A 67 48.35 -1.78 -16.68
C ASP A 67 47.60 -0.45 -16.51
N SER A 68 47.29 0.22 -17.62
CA SER A 68 46.51 1.45 -17.65
C SER A 68 45.02 1.20 -17.35
N LEU A 69 44.52 0.00 -17.69
CA LEU A 69 43.16 -0.45 -17.38
C LEU A 69 42.93 -0.67 -15.89
N LEU A 70 43.91 -1.29 -15.19
CA LEU A 70 43.85 -1.49 -13.74
C LEU A 70 43.88 -0.17 -12.97
N THR A 71 44.71 0.78 -13.41
CA THR A 71 44.81 2.11 -12.78
C THR A 71 43.54 2.94 -13.00
N VAL A 72 42.91 2.87 -14.18
CA VAL A 72 41.62 3.52 -14.45
C VAL A 72 40.51 2.94 -13.58
N ASN A 73 40.38 1.61 -13.50
CA ASN A 73 39.34 0.97 -12.69
C ASN A 73 39.51 1.27 -11.19
N LYS A 74 40.75 1.30 -10.71
CA LYS A 74 41.05 1.71 -9.33
C LYS A 74 40.63 3.16 -9.08
N LEU A 75 40.98 4.08 -9.98
CA LEU A 75 40.59 5.50 -9.86
C LEU A 75 39.08 5.70 -9.88
N ILE A 76 38.35 4.96 -10.72
CA ILE A 76 36.88 5.04 -10.77
C ILE A 76 36.27 4.57 -9.45
N ASN A 77 36.74 3.45 -8.90
CA ASN A 77 36.30 2.96 -7.60
C ASN A 77 36.64 3.94 -6.46
N ASP A 78 37.83 4.54 -6.49
CA ASP A 78 38.24 5.56 -5.53
C ASP A 78 37.33 6.80 -5.61
N ILE A 79 36.93 7.21 -6.82
CA ILE A 79 35.98 8.31 -7.01
C ILE A 79 34.58 7.96 -6.48
N HIS A 80 34.08 6.74 -6.76
CA HIS A 80 32.80 6.26 -6.22
C HIS A 80 32.79 6.24 -4.69
N THR A 81 33.84 5.71 -4.06
CA THR A 81 33.94 5.67 -2.60
C THR A 81 34.04 7.07 -2.00
N LEU A 82 34.72 8.00 -2.67
CA LEU A 82 34.85 9.38 -2.21
C LEU A 82 33.53 10.15 -2.32
N TYR A 83 32.78 9.96 -3.41
CA TYR A 83 31.44 10.52 -3.57
C TYR A 83 30.45 9.96 -2.53
N ASN A 84 30.47 8.65 -2.27
CA ASN A 84 29.65 8.05 -1.22
C ASN A 84 30.02 8.56 0.18
N LYS A 85 31.31 8.84 0.45
CA LYS A 85 31.73 9.49 1.69
C LYS A 85 31.20 10.92 1.80
N ILE A 86 31.16 11.69 0.70
CA ILE A 86 30.54 13.02 0.68
C ILE A 86 29.04 12.92 0.99
N LEU A 87 28.33 11.96 0.39
CA LEU A 87 26.91 11.72 0.69
C LEU A 87 26.71 11.34 2.16
N ASN A 88 27.53 10.45 2.71
CA ASN A 88 27.44 10.05 4.12
C ASN A 88 27.75 11.20 5.09
N LEU A 89 28.66 12.12 4.74
CA LEU A 89 28.93 13.33 5.54
C LEU A 89 27.74 14.30 5.60
N VAL A 90 26.78 14.17 4.67
CA VAL A 90 25.52 14.92 4.62
C VAL A 90 24.38 14.13 5.27
N ILE A 91 24.42 12.79 5.21
CA ILE A 91 23.42 11.88 5.80
C ILE A 91 23.63 11.67 7.32
N CYS A 92 24.70 12.21 7.93
CA CYS A 92 24.81 12.30 9.40
C CYS A 92 23.70 13.19 10.00
N LYS A 93 22.54 12.58 10.25
CA LYS A 93 21.69 12.87 11.40
C LYS A 93 21.92 11.77 12.42
N ASP A 94 22.46 12.21 13.55
CA ASP A 94 22.62 11.46 14.78
C ASP A 94 21.30 10.84 15.23
N ASP A 95 21.46 9.65 15.78
CA ASP A 95 20.55 8.99 16.70
C ASP A 95 20.30 9.88 17.93
N SER A 96 19.33 10.80 17.84
CA SER A 96 18.59 11.30 19.01
C SER A 96 17.53 12.31 18.55
N ASP A 97 16.28 11.88 18.66
CA ASP A 97 15.08 12.69 18.81
C ASP A 97 14.63 13.66 17.71
N SER A 98 13.31 13.63 17.51
CA SER A 98 12.44 14.55 16.77
C SER A 98 12.48 14.43 15.24
N LYS A 99 11.57 13.64 14.64
CA LYS A 99 10.16 14.02 14.35
C LYS A 99 10.11 15.33 13.55
N GLU A 100 9.93 15.25 12.23
CA GLU A 100 8.87 15.99 11.50
C GLU A 100 9.02 15.99 9.97
N SER A 101 10.22 15.87 9.40
CA SER A 101 10.39 16.06 7.94
C SER A 101 10.35 14.78 7.10
N ASN A 102 10.34 13.59 7.73
CA ASN A 102 10.22 12.29 7.06
C ASN A 102 8.76 11.83 6.87
N LYS A 103 7.78 12.72 7.05
CA LYS A 103 6.36 12.38 7.02
C LYS A 103 5.77 12.25 5.61
N LEU A 104 6.49 12.62 4.55
CA LEU A 104 5.94 12.62 3.19
C LEU A 104 6.52 11.55 2.23
N SER A 105 7.70 10.97 2.50
CA SER A 105 8.26 9.89 1.65
C SER A 105 8.31 8.52 2.32
N LYS A 106 7.90 8.42 3.59
CA LYS A 106 7.84 7.17 4.37
C LYS A 106 6.44 6.61 4.52
N MET A 107 5.46 7.09 3.75
CA MET A 107 4.09 6.55 3.72
C MET A 107 3.92 5.34 2.79
N ALA A 108 4.99 4.81 2.18
CA ALA A 108 4.89 3.76 1.17
C ALA A 108 5.73 2.50 1.43
N SER A 109 6.08 2.19 2.68
CA SER A 109 6.66 0.87 2.98
C SER A 109 6.52 0.45 4.43
N ASP A 110 5.28 0.31 4.92
CA ASP A 110 5.08 -0.57 6.07
C ASP A 110 5.22 -2.01 5.58
N ASN A 111 6.27 -2.67 6.06
CA ASN A 111 6.43 -4.11 5.93
C ASN A 111 5.33 -4.81 6.75
N PHE A 112 5.00 -6.06 6.42
CA PHE A 112 4.03 -6.84 7.19
C PHE A 112 4.46 -6.96 8.65
N ASP A 113 3.57 -6.58 9.57
CA ASP A 113 3.73 -6.72 11.01
C ASP A 113 2.74 -7.73 11.55
N LEU A 114 3.27 -8.81 12.14
CA LEU A 114 2.49 -9.90 12.69
C LEU A 114 1.58 -9.43 13.84
N LYS A 115 2.02 -8.48 14.68
CA LYS A 115 1.20 -8.01 15.81
C LYS A 115 -0.01 -7.23 15.31
N SER A 116 0.20 -6.33 14.37
CA SER A 116 -0.88 -5.59 13.70
C SER A 116 -1.85 -6.55 13.00
N ALA A 117 -1.34 -7.53 12.26
CA ALA A 117 -2.15 -8.54 11.59
C ALA A 117 -2.99 -9.36 12.59
N ILE A 118 -2.43 -9.70 13.75
CA ILE A 118 -3.15 -10.44 14.79
C ILE A 118 -4.27 -9.61 15.41
N ALA A 119 -4.04 -8.33 15.66
CA ALA A 119 -5.02 -7.42 16.26
C ALA A 119 -6.16 -7.06 15.29
N LEU A 120 -5.84 -6.89 14.00
CA LEU A 120 -6.80 -6.46 12.97
C LEU A 120 -7.64 -7.61 12.41
N LEU A 121 -7.05 -8.78 12.17
CA LEU A 121 -7.73 -9.87 11.47
C LEU A 121 -8.30 -10.89 12.47
N PRO A 122 -9.63 -10.99 12.61
CA PRO A 122 -10.25 -12.01 13.46
C PRO A 122 -10.07 -13.41 12.87
N VAL A 123 -10.16 -14.42 13.73
CA VAL A 123 -10.15 -15.83 13.31
C VAL A 123 -11.55 -16.21 12.84
N MET A 124 -11.64 -16.89 11.70
CA MET A 124 -12.92 -17.28 11.12
C MET A 124 -13.67 -18.28 12.02
N THR A 125 -14.91 -17.94 12.39
CA THR A 125 -15.78 -18.76 13.25
C THR A 125 -16.89 -19.49 12.47
N GLY A 126 -16.97 -19.29 11.15
CA GLY A 126 -18.05 -19.79 10.30
C GLY A 126 -19.28 -18.88 10.24
N GLN A 127 -19.33 -17.82 11.03
CA GLN A 127 -20.37 -16.79 10.94
C GLN A 127 -20.10 -15.85 9.76
N GLU A 128 -21.16 -15.47 9.03
CA GLU A 128 -21.08 -14.62 7.83
C GLU A 128 -20.46 -13.25 8.14
N HIS A 129 -20.91 -12.59 9.22
CA HIS A 129 -20.41 -11.27 9.59
C HIS A 129 -18.90 -11.27 9.90
N VAL A 130 -18.38 -12.34 10.52
CA VAL A 130 -16.95 -12.50 10.77
C VAL A 130 -16.20 -12.68 9.46
N THR A 131 -16.78 -13.39 8.49
CA THR A 131 -16.17 -13.59 7.17
C THR A 131 -16.05 -12.27 6.42
N LEU A 132 -17.11 -11.44 6.44
CA LEU A 132 -17.09 -10.10 5.86
C LEU A 132 -16.06 -9.21 6.57
N GLN A 133 -16.02 -9.23 7.90
CA GLN A 133 -15.03 -8.48 8.68
C GLN A 133 -13.59 -8.88 8.32
N ILE A 134 -13.31 -10.17 8.14
CA ILE A 134 -11.97 -10.62 7.70
C ILE A 134 -11.64 -10.04 6.33
N ILE A 135 -12.57 -10.08 5.37
CA ILE A 135 -12.35 -9.56 4.02
C ILE A 135 -12.04 -8.06 4.06
N ASP A 136 -12.82 -7.29 4.81
CA ASP A 136 -12.66 -5.84 4.91
C ASP A 136 -11.35 -5.50 5.65
N SER A 137 -10.99 -6.24 6.70
CA SER A 137 -9.71 -6.09 7.40
C SER A 137 -8.50 -6.43 6.51
N ILE A 138 -8.60 -7.45 5.66
CA ILE A 138 -7.56 -7.78 4.67
C ILE A 138 -7.41 -6.65 3.67
N GLN A 139 -8.53 -6.14 3.14
CA GLN A 139 -8.52 -5.05 2.18
C GLN A 139 -7.89 -3.79 2.77
N LEU A 140 -8.32 -3.39 3.97
CA LEU A 140 -7.75 -2.26 4.70
C LEU A 140 -6.25 -2.45 4.92
N TYR A 141 -5.84 -3.59 5.48
CA TYR A 141 -4.45 -3.81 5.82
C TYR A 141 -3.56 -3.89 4.58
N SER A 142 -4.05 -4.48 3.48
CA SER A 142 -3.33 -4.55 2.22
C SER A 142 -3.03 -3.18 1.60
N SER A 143 -3.87 -2.17 1.84
CA SER A 143 -3.67 -0.81 1.33
C SER A 143 -2.51 -0.08 2.02
N MET A 144 -2.11 -0.54 3.20
CA MET A 144 -1.01 0.01 4.00
C MET A 144 0.32 -0.71 3.74
N LEU A 145 0.30 -1.85 3.04
CA LEU A 145 1.47 -2.72 2.87
C LEU A 145 2.13 -2.55 1.49
N ASN A 146 3.45 -2.78 1.47
CA ASN A 146 4.19 -2.96 0.22
C ASN A 146 3.93 -4.35 -0.41
N GLU A 147 4.36 -4.56 -1.66
CA GLU A 147 4.11 -5.82 -2.40
C GLU A 147 4.65 -7.07 -1.69
N ASN A 148 5.77 -6.96 -0.97
CA ASN A 148 6.30 -8.08 -0.19
C ASN A 148 5.42 -8.38 1.03
N GLY A 149 4.97 -7.33 1.74
CA GLY A 149 4.06 -7.45 2.87
C GLY A 149 2.70 -8.01 2.47
N LYS A 150 2.19 -7.66 1.28
CA LYS A 150 0.97 -8.25 0.71
C LYS A 150 1.10 -9.77 0.52
N LYS A 151 2.25 -10.27 0.06
CA LYS A 151 2.49 -11.72 -0.05
C LYS A 151 2.49 -12.39 1.33
N GLN A 152 3.13 -11.76 2.31
CA GLN A 152 3.15 -12.26 3.69
C GLN A 152 1.74 -12.26 4.32
N LEU A 153 0.92 -11.25 4.00
CA LEU A 153 -0.47 -11.19 4.43
C LEU A 153 -1.30 -12.35 3.86
N ILE A 154 -1.17 -12.65 2.57
CA ILE A 154 -1.86 -13.79 1.94
C ILE A 154 -1.48 -15.09 2.66
N GLU A 155 -0.19 -15.33 2.87
CA GLU A 155 0.29 -16.54 3.53
C GLU A 155 -0.22 -16.64 4.98
N PHE A 156 -0.18 -15.52 5.71
CA PHE A 156 -0.69 -15.43 7.08
C PHE A 156 -2.18 -15.76 7.16
N VAL A 157 -3.00 -15.19 6.29
CA VAL A 157 -4.46 -15.43 6.26
C VAL A 157 -4.74 -16.90 5.98
N LEU A 158 -4.17 -17.44 4.90
CA LEU A 158 -4.38 -18.83 4.47
C LEU A 158 -3.96 -19.84 5.56
N LYS A 159 -2.86 -19.56 6.26
CA LYS A 159 -2.35 -20.47 7.29
C LYS A 159 -3.08 -20.34 8.62
N THR A 160 -3.39 -19.12 9.07
CA THR A 160 -3.72 -18.89 10.49
C THR A 160 -5.13 -18.36 10.75
N ARG A 161 -5.83 -17.78 9.78
CA ARG A 161 -7.12 -17.09 10.00
C ARG A 161 -8.33 -17.84 9.47
N LEU A 162 -8.14 -18.72 8.49
CA LEU A 162 -9.22 -19.49 7.87
C LEU A 162 -9.47 -20.83 8.58
N THR A 163 -10.73 -21.26 8.61
CA THR A 163 -11.12 -22.61 9.04
C THR A 163 -10.70 -23.67 8.02
N SER A 164 -10.59 -24.93 8.44
CA SER A 164 -10.27 -26.05 7.52
C SER A 164 -11.27 -26.17 6.36
N SER A 165 -12.55 -25.90 6.62
CA SER A 165 -13.59 -25.87 5.58
C SER A 165 -13.35 -24.78 4.55
N ALA A 166 -13.00 -23.56 4.99
CA ALA A 166 -12.67 -22.46 4.09
C ALA A 166 -11.41 -22.74 3.27
N LYS A 167 -10.37 -23.33 3.88
CA LYS A 167 -9.13 -23.71 3.20
C LYS A 167 -9.36 -24.72 2.07
N LEU A 168 -10.35 -25.61 2.21
CA LEU A 168 -10.71 -26.59 1.19
C LEU A 168 -11.42 -25.97 -0.02
N ARG A 169 -12.13 -24.85 0.18
CA ARG A 169 -12.86 -24.13 -0.88
C ARG A 169 -12.01 -23.10 -1.62
N LEU A 170 -10.93 -22.63 -1.01
CA LEU A 170 -10.00 -21.65 -1.58
C LEU A 170 -8.79 -22.35 -2.21
N LYS A 171 -8.02 -21.59 -3.00
CA LYS A 171 -6.75 -22.06 -3.56
C LYS A 171 -5.67 -22.08 -2.48
N SER A 172 -4.66 -22.92 -2.71
CA SER A 172 -3.47 -23.02 -1.84
C SER A 172 -2.56 -21.79 -1.89
N SER A 173 -2.62 -21.00 -2.96
CA SER A 173 -1.80 -19.80 -3.16
C SER A 173 -2.49 -18.79 -4.07
N TYR A 174 -2.21 -17.51 -3.85
CA TYR A 174 -2.77 -16.38 -4.61
C TYR A 174 -1.66 -15.44 -5.07
N SER A 175 -1.81 -14.87 -6.27
CA SER A 175 -0.86 -13.92 -6.86
C SER A 175 -1.00 -12.50 -6.30
N SER A 176 -2.22 -12.10 -5.95
CA SER A 176 -2.52 -10.80 -5.33
C SER A 176 -3.60 -10.93 -4.27
N VAL A 177 -3.68 -9.92 -3.39
CA VAL A 177 -4.70 -9.84 -2.34
C VAL A 177 -6.10 -9.69 -2.95
N ASP A 178 -6.24 -8.97 -4.08
CA ASP A 178 -7.52 -8.77 -4.75
C ASP A 178 -8.13 -10.09 -5.25
N VAL A 179 -7.30 -10.99 -5.79
CA VAL A 179 -7.76 -12.32 -6.23
C VAL A 179 -8.20 -13.17 -5.04
N LEU A 180 -7.49 -13.07 -3.90
CA LEU A 180 -7.89 -13.73 -2.66
C LEU A 180 -9.25 -13.20 -2.18
N ILE A 181 -9.42 -11.88 -2.11
CA ILE A 181 -10.68 -11.25 -1.69
C ILE A 181 -11.84 -11.67 -2.61
N ALA A 182 -11.64 -11.68 -3.92
CA ALA A 182 -12.65 -12.10 -4.88
C ALA A 182 -13.10 -13.55 -4.67
N ASP A 183 -12.16 -14.48 -4.49
CA ASP A 183 -12.48 -15.89 -4.21
C ASP A 183 -13.15 -16.04 -2.83
N MET A 184 -12.72 -15.30 -1.81
CA MET A 184 -13.37 -15.30 -0.50
C MET A 184 -14.82 -14.84 -0.57
N ARG A 185 -15.11 -13.75 -1.30
CA ARG A 185 -16.48 -13.27 -1.53
C ARG A 185 -17.31 -14.30 -2.30
N LYS A 186 -16.71 -15.00 -3.27
CA LYS A 186 -17.42 -15.98 -4.10
C LYS A 186 -17.76 -17.29 -3.38
N TYR A 187 -16.83 -17.83 -2.60
CA TYR A 187 -16.94 -19.20 -2.05
C TYR A 187 -17.24 -19.26 -0.55
N LEU A 188 -16.97 -18.19 0.20
CA LEU A 188 -17.17 -18.17 1.65
C LEU A 188 -18.39 -17.35 2.08
N VAL A 189 -18.78 -16.34 1.30
CA VAL A 189 -19.99 -15.55 1.60
C VAL A 189 -21.20 -16.21 0.94
N PRO A 190 -22.22 -16.63 1.71
CA PRO A 190 -23.43 -17.21 1.14
C PRO A 190 -24.21 -16.15 0.35
N LYS A 191 -24.60 -16.47 -0.88
CA LYS A 191 -25.50 -15.61 -1.65
C LYS A 191 -26.90 -15.64 -1.03
N LYS A 192 -27.41 -14.47 -0.64
CA LYS A 192 -28.81 -14.32 -0.22
C LYS A 192 -29.71 -14.38 -1.44
N SER A 193 -30.86 -15.05 -1.32
CA SER A 193 -31.85 -15.11 -2.40
C SER A 193 -32.68 -13.83 -2.43
N SER A 194 -32.58 -13.07 -3.52
CA SER A 194 -33.39 -11.87 -3.74
C SER A 194 -34.89 -12.17 -3.67
N VAL A 195 -35.32 -13.30 -4.24
CA VAL A 195 -36.73 -13.75 -4.20
C VAL A 195 -37.18 -14.03 -2.77
N ALA A 196 -36.34 -14.69 -1.96
CA ALA A 196 -36.68 -14.97 -0.56
C ALA A 196 -36.78 -13.69 0.27
N ILE A 197 -35.82 -12.77 0.12
CA ILE A 197 -35.84 -11.48 0.82
C ILE A 197 -37.04 -10.65 0.39
N GLN A 198 -37.35 -10.61 -0.91
CA GLN A 198 -38.51 -9.91 -1.43
C GLN A 198 -39.80 -10.51 -0.85
N SER A 199 -39.96 -11.83 -0.86
CA SER A 199 -41.12 -12.48 -0.24
C SER A 199 -41.23 -12.13 1.25
N GLN A 200 -40.12 -12.15 1.99
CA GLN A 200 -40.11 -11.76 3.39
C GLN A 200 -40.56 -10.30 3.57
N MET A 201 -39.97 -9.35 2.84
CA MET A 201 -40.30 -7.93 2.90
C MET A 201 -41.78 -7.64 2.61
N PHE A 202 -42.40 -8.37 1.70
CA PHE A 202 -43.82 -8.20 1.36
C PHE A 202 -44.76 -8.81 2.42
N ASN A 203 -44.29 -9.79 3.19
CA ASN A 203 -45.05 -10.47 4.23
C ASN A 203 -44.82 -9.90 5.64
N THR A 204 -43.77 -9.10 5.85
CA THR A 204 -43.50 -8.45 7.14
C THR A 204 -44.63 -7.46 7.49
N LYS A 205 -45.14 -7.56 8.72
CA LYS A 205 -46.10 -6.62 9.31
C LYS A 205 -45.59 -6.19 10.68
N GLN A 206 -46.05 -5.03 11.16
CA GLN A 206 -45.69 -4.52 12.49
C GLN A 206 -46.05 -5.53 13.60
N GLY A 207 -47.32 -5.97 13.63
CA GLY A 207 -47.82 -6.88 14.66
C GLY A 207 -47.71 -6.27 16.05
N HIS A 208 -47.08 -6.97 17.00
CA HIS A 208 -46.86 -6.48 18.38
C HIS A 208 -45.52 -5.75 18.57
N ARG A 209 -44.79 -5.45 17.50
CA ARG A 209 -43.47 -4.80 17.56
C ARG A 209 -43.63 -3.28 17.59
N SER A 210 -42.67 -2.60 18.22
CA SER A 210 -42.60 -1.14 18.13
C SER A 210 -42.37 -0.70 16.67
N ILE A 211 -42.85 0.50 16.34
CA ILE A 211 -42.65 1.11 15.02
C ILE A 211 -41.15 1.14 14.66
N GLU A 212 -40.29 1.46 15.62
CA GLU A 212 -38.83 1.49 15.44
C GLU A 212 -38.25 0.12 15.06
N LYS A 213 -38.63 -0.95 15.77
CA LYS A 213 -38.14 -2.31 15.46
C LYS A 213 -38.68 -2.81 14.12
N TYR A 214 -39.91 -2.46 13.79
CA TYR A 214 -40.51 -2.79 12.50
C TYR A 214 -39.82 -2.04 11.34
N GLY A 215 -39.56 -0.74 11.52
CA GLY A 215 -38.82 0.08 10.57
C GLY A 215 -37.41 -0.45 10.34
N ALA A 216 -36.66 -0.75 11.41
CA ALA A 216 -35.31 -1.29 11.31
C ALA A 216 -35.25 -2.67 10.61
N GLU A 217 -36.27 -3.52 10.78
CA GLU A 217 -36.34 -4.79 10.05
C GLU A 217 -36.57 -4.55 8.55
N LEU A 218 -37.50 -3.67 8.19
CA LEU A 218 -37.75 -3.33 6.79
C LEU A 218 -36.54 -2.63 6.15
N GLU A 219 -35.85 -1.78 6.90
CA GLU A 219 -34.60 -1.16 6.48
C GLU A 219 -33.56 -2.22 6.10
N ARG A 220 -33.30 -3.15 7.03
CA ARG A 220 -32.38 -4.26 6.77
C ARG A 220 -32.80 -5.09 5.56
N LEU A 221 -34.09 -5.41 5.43
CA LEU A 221 -34.62 -6.23 4.33
C LEU A 221 -34.45 -5.55 2.96
N PHE A 222 -34.68 -4.23 2.86
CA PHE A 222 -34.48 -3.55 1.57
C PHE A 222 -33.00 -3.40 1.23
N VAL A 223 -32.12 -3.17 2.21
CA VAL A 223 -30.67 -3.11 1.98
C VAL A 223 -30.19 -4.46 1.46
N ASP A 224 -30.55 -5.54 2.15
CA ASP A 224 -30.22 -6.91 1.72
C ASP A 224 -30.79 -7.25 0.34
N LEU A 225 -32.02 -6.80 0.03
CA LEU A 225 -32.64 -7.00 -1.27
C LEU A 225 -31.88 -6.27 -2.38
N THR A 226 -31.49 -5.01 -2.12
CA THR A 226 -30.78 -4.16 -3.08
C THR A 226 -29.40 -4.75 -3.40
N ILE A 227 -28.68 -5.19 -2.37
CA ILE A 227 -27.38 -5.87 -2.53
C ILE A 227 -27.56 -7.18 -3.31
N ALA A 228 -28.55 -8.00 -2.96
CA ALA A 228 -28.79 -9.29 -3.61
C ALA A 228 -29.24 -9.15 -5.08
N GLN A 229 -30.01 -8.12 -5.42
CA GLN A 229 -30.46 -7.85 -6.79
C GLN A 229 -29.36 -7.21 -7.65
N ALA A 230 -28.52 -6.36 -7.06
CA ALA A 230 -27.41 -5.74 -7.78
C ALA A 230 -26.31 -6.76 -8.15
N ASP A 231 -26.14 -7.83 -7.37
CA ASP A 231 -25.14 -8.91 -7.56
C ASP A 231 -23.72 -8.37 -7.87
N GLY A 232 -23.36 -7.26 -7.22
CA GLY A 232 -22.05 -6.60 -7.38
C GLY A 232 -21.95 -5.63 -8.57
N ASN A 233 -23.06 -5.29 -9.23
CA ASN A 233 -23.09 -4.26 -10.27
C ASN A 233 -23.48 -2.89 -9.68
N ASP A 234 -22.52 -1.97 -9.64
CA ASP A 234 -22.69 -0.62 -9.08
C ASP A 234 -23.74 0.22 -9.84
N GLU A 235 -23.83 0.10 -11.17
CA GLU A 235 -24.82 0.82 -11.97
C GLU A 235 -26.23 0.34 -11.65
N MET A 236 -26.42 -0.97 -11.52
CA MET A 236 -27.70 -1.54 -11.08
C MET A 236 -28.02 -1.12 -9.65
N TYR A 237 -27.04 -1.09 -8.76
CA TYR A 237 -27.24 -0.65 -7.38
C TYR A 237 -27.81 0.77 -7.32
N GLN A 238 -27.27 1.71 -8.11
CA GLN A 238 -27.75 3.10 -8.14
C GLN A 238 -29.20 3.23 -8.60
N VAL A 239 -29.66 2.33 -9.49
CA VAL A 239 -31.05 2.29 -9.97
C VAL A 239 -31.97 1.57 -8.97
N LEU A 240 -31.51 0.47 -8.39
CA LEU A 240 -32.29 -0.38 -7.49
C LEU A 240 -32.50 0.25 -6.12
N LEU A 241 -31.53 1.02 -5.61
CA LEU A 241 -31.61 1.67 -4.31
C LEU A 241 -32.87 2.53 -4.15
N PRO A 242 -33.12 3.55 -5.00
CA PRO A 242 -34.32 4.38 -4.87
C PRO A 242 -35.63 3.62 -5.17
N LEU A 243 -35.57 2.54 -5.96
CA LEU A 243 -36.73 1.70 -6.24
C LEU A 243 -37.12 0.88 -5.02
N ASN A 244 -36.17 0.18 -4.42
CA ASN A 244 -36.38 -0.66 -3.26
C ASN A 244 -36.71 0.16 -2.01
N GLU A 245 -36.16 1.36 -1.88
CA GLU A 245 -36.54 2.31 -0.83
C GLU A 245 -38.04 2.69 -0.93
N LYS A 246 -38.53 3.03 -2.13
CA LYS A 246 -39.97 3.32 -2.34
C LYS A 246 -40.85 2.12 -2.01
N ILE A 247 -40.41 0.92 -2.36
CA ILE A 247 -41.14 -0.32 -2.01
C ILE A 247 -41.15 -0.51 -0.49
N ALA A 248 -40.02 -0.30 0.19
CA ALA A 248 -39.91 -0.43 1.64
C ALA A 248 -40.81 0.59 2.36
N ILE A 249 -40.82 1.85 1.94
CA ILE A 249 -41.70 2.90 2.49
C ILE A 249 -43.17 2.52 2.31
N LYS A 250 -43.55 2.05 1.11
CA LYS A 250 -44.92 1.61 0.86
C LYS A 250 -45.29 0.43 1.77
N ARG A 251 -44.39 -0.55 1.92
CA ARG A 251 -44.63 -1.72 2.78
C ARG A 251 -44.68 -1.35 4.25
N PHE A 252 -43.85 -0.41 4.67
CA PHE A 252 -43.92 0.16 6.01
C PHE A 252 -45.32 0.71 6.27
N ALA A 253 -45.81 1.60 5.40
CA ALA A 253 -47.15 2.19 5.51
C ALA A 253 -48.27 1.12 5.48
N ASP A 254 -48.23 0.19 4.53
CA ASP A 254 -49.23 -0.86 4.36
C ASP A 254 -49.28 -1.84 5.56
N GLY A 255 -48.16 -2.02 6.26
CA GLY A 255 -48.01 -3.01 7.35
C GLY A 255 -48.10 -2.44 8.77
N LEU A 256 -48.36 -1.14 8.92
CA LEU A 256 -48.66 -0.52 10.22
C LEU A 256 -49.98 -1.05 10.78
N SER A 257 -50.00 -1.35 12.09
CA SER A 257 -51.23 -1.71 12.79
C SER A 257 -52.05 -0.46 13.11
N ILE A 258 -53.34 -0.48 12.78
CA ILE A 258 -54.32 0.60 13.02
C ILE A 258 -54.31 1.10 14.48
N LEU A 259 -53.94 0.26 15.44
CA LEU A 259 -53.86 0.59 16.87
C LEU A 259 -52.88 1.74 17.21
N ASP A 260 -51.85 1.98 16.40
CA ASP A 260 -50.88 3.07 16.61
C ASP A 260 -51.13 4.32 15.76
N LEU A 261 -52.12 4.28 14.85
CA LEU A 261 -52.54 5.45 14.04
C LEU A 261 -53.63 6.30 14.74
N VAL A 262 -54.13 5.85 15.89
CA VAL A 262 -55.27 6.45 16.63
C VAL A 262 -54.86 6.92 18.03
N ARG A 263 -53.56 6.91 18.36
CA ARG A 263 -52.99 7.53 19.58
C ARG A 263 -52.10 8.70 19.21
#